data_AF-A0A9D5SE30-F1
#
_entry.id   AF-A0A9D5SE30-F1
#
_cell.length_a   1.000
_cell.length_b   1.000
_cell.length_c   1.000
_cell.angle_alpha   90.00
_cell.angle_beta   90.00
_cell.angle_gamma   90.00
#
_symmetry.space_group_name_H-M   'P 1'
#
loop_
_entity.id
_entity.type
_entity.pdbx_description
1 polymer ?
#
loop_
_entity_poly.entity_id
_entity_poly.type
_entity_poly.pdbx_seq_one_letter_code
_entity_poly.pdbx_strand_id
1 'polypeptide(L)'
;MKYLKEIILIVSCLLWSGFVMASPEIMVNGEAISKSPTQIKINGDNVNVTFTDGSTLSFDMDDIVVNLNAPTDITTLQNNLFTINTAVGNNLVVTGVKAGKMLSILSVTGISVYSCMTESNETRINISSLASGVYLLNIDGKVVKFIKK
;
A
#
# COMPACT_ATOMS: atom_id res chain seq x y z
N MET A 1 -5.34 -51.80 4.38
CA MET A 1 -5.66 -50.45 4.91
C MET A 1 -4.67 -50.02 6.00
N LYS A 2 -3.37 -49.89 5.69
CA LYS A 2 -2.36 -49.40 6.65
C LYS A 2 -1.65 -48.10 6.24
N TYR A 3 -1.84 -47.63 4.99
CA TYR A 3 -1.18 -46.42 4.48
C TYR A 3 -2.09 -45.19 4.38
N LEU A 4 -3.37 -45.31 4.72
CA LEU A 4 -4.34 -44.21 4.55
C LEU A 4 -4.41 -43.27 5.77
N LYS A 5 -3.87 -43.67 6.94
CA LYS A 5 -3.88 -42.85 8.16
C LYS A 5 -2.64 -41.98 8.35
N GLU A 6 -1.51 -42.31 7.75
CA GLU A 6 -0.28 -41.52 7.90
C GLU A 6 -0.17 -40.38 6.89
N ILE A 7 -0.91 -40.43 5.78
CA ILE A 7 -0.91 -39.38 4.75
C ILE A 7 -1.71 -38.13 5.20
N ILE A 8 -2.58 -38.26 6.21
CA ILE A 8 -3.43 -37.16 6.69
C ILE A 8 -2.71 -36.24 7.69
N LEU A 9 -1.61 -36.67 8.31
CA LEU A 9 -0.96 -35.89 9.37
C LEU A 9 0.16 -34.94 8.88
N ILE A 10 0.62 -35.08 7.62
CA ILE A 10 1.73 -34.26 7.09
C ILE A 10 1.23 -33.06 6.26
N VAL A 11 -0.04 -33.06 5.84
CA VAL A 11 -0.57 -32.02 4.94
C VAL A 11 -1.10 -30.78 5.67
N SER A 12 -1.30 -30.81 7.00
CA SER A 12 -1.82 -29.63 7.73
C SER A 12 -0.75 -28.60 8.14
N CYS A 13 0.55 -28.90 8.04
CA CYS A 13 1.62 -27.98 8.44
C CYS A 13 2.13 -27.04 7.32
N LEU A 14 1.62 -27.14 6.09
CA LEU A 14 2.11 -26.34 4.95
C LEU A 14 1.27 -25.11 4.59
N LEU A 15 0.25 -24.74 5.40
CA LEU A 15 -0.60 -23.57 5.13
C LEU A 15 -0.53 -22.48 6.19
N TRP A 16 0.58 -22.39 6.92
CA TRP A 16 0.94 -21.16 7.62
C TRP A 16 2.22 -20.59 7.03
N SER A 17 2.16 -20.21 5.76
CA SER A 17 3.04 -19.14 5.27
C SER A 17 2.58 -17.85 5.97
N GLY A 18 3.09 -17.63 7.18
CA GLY A 18 3.04 -16.34 7.83
C GLY A 18 3.69 -15.35 6.87
N PHE A 19 2.88 -14.42 6.35
CA PHE A 19 3.42 -13.26 5.67
C PHE A 19 4.21 -12.47 6.72
N VAL A 20 5.53 -12.50 6.62
CA VAL A 20 6.38 -11.55 7.34
C VAL A 20 6.23 -10.23 6.60
N MET A 21 5.33 -9.38 7.10
CA MET A 21 5.32 -7.98 6.68
C MET A 21 6.58 -7.35 7.26
N ALA A 22 7.44 -6.79 6.41
CA ALA A 22 8.57 -6.00 6.86
C ALA A 22 8.04 -4.87 7.76
N SER A 23 8.33 -4.95 9.07
CA SER A 23 8.00 -3.88 10.00
C SER A 23 9.09 -2.82 9.95
N PRO A 24 8.75 -1.53 10.12
CA PRO A 24 9.76 -0.49 10.32
C PRO A 24 10.63 -0.83 11.55
N GLU A 25 11.93 -0.59 11.44
CA GLU A 25 12.91 -0.84 12.51
C GLU A 25 13.51 0.50 12.99
N ILE A 26 13.63 0.66 14.31
CA ILE A 26 14.30 1.80 14.93
C ILE A 26 15.60 1.31 15.53
N MET A 27 16.70 1.97 15.17
CA MET A 27 18.01 1.73 15.75
C MET A 27 18.45 2.96 16.54
N VAL A 28 18.98 2.75 17.74
CA VAL A 28 19.56 3.82 18.57
C VAL A 28 20.95 3.38 18.97
N ASN A 29 21.97 4.19 18.65
CA ASN A 29 23.37 3.83 18.87
C ASN A 29 23.77 2.48 18.26
N GLY A 30 23.17 2.13 17.12
CA GLY A 30 23.40 0.87 16.42
C GLY A 30 22.64 -0.33 16.99
N GLU A 31 21.91 -0.18 18.10
CA GLU A 31 21.09 -1.24 18.68
C GLU A 31 19.63 -1.15 18.22
N ALA A 32 19.07 -2.27 17.77
CA ALA A 32 17.68 -2.34 17.32
C ALA A 32 16.71 -2.37 18.51
N ILE A 33 15.69 -1.52 18.48
CA ILE A 33 14.61 -1.51 19.45
C ILE A 33 13.53 -2.50 19.00
N SER A 34 13.27 -3.52 19.83
CA SER A 34 12.24 -4.53 19.59
C SER A 34 10.82 -4.01 19.86
N LYS A 35 10.46 -2.85 19.30
CA LYS A 35 9.12 -2.26 19.35
C LYS A 35 8.73 -1.71 17.99
N SER A 36 7.47 -1.88 17.61
CA SER A 36 6.96 -1.37 16.34
C SER A 36 6.57 0.12 16.48
N PRO A 37 7.20 1.04 15.73
CA PRO A 37 6.86 2.45 15.79
C PRO A 37 5.54 2.73 15.06
N THR A 38 4.75 3.67 15.59
CA THR A 38 3.47 4.14 15.01
C THR A 38 3.49 5.62 14.65
N GLN A 39 4.35 6.41 15.30
CA GLN A 39 4.49 7.83 15.03
C GLN A 39 5.91 8.29 15.35
N ILE A 40 6.42 9.24 14.56
CA ILE A 40 7.72 9.90 14.79
C ILE A 40 7.48 11.41 14.76
N LYS A 41 7.98 12.13 15.77
CA LYS A 41 7.94 13.60 15.87
C LYS A 41 9.33 14.15 16.12
N ILE A 42 9.71 15.19 15.39
CA ILE A 42 10.97 15.90 15.60
C ILE A 42 10.65 17.15 16.43
N ASN A 43 11.26 17.26 17.60
CA ASN A 43 11.08 18.35 18.55
C ASN A 43 12.45 18.95 18.89
N GLY A 44 12.87 19.96 18.13
CA GLY A 44 14.23 20.51 18.24
C GLY A 44 15.26 19.45 17.89
N ASP A 45 16.22 19.21 18.79
CA ASP A 45 17.32 18.25 18.60
C ASP A 45 16.94 16.81 18.98
N ASN A 46 15.66 16.56 19.30
CA ASN A 46 15.19 15.26 19.76
C ASN A 46 14.15 14.65 18.81
N VAL A 47 14.25 13.34 18.62
CA VAL A 47 13.28 12.51 17.90
C VAL A 47 12.44 11.73 18.91
N ASN A 48 11.14 12.00 18.92
CA ASN A 48 10.15 11.31 19.75
C ASN A 48 9.47 10.22 18.91
N VAL A 49 9.62 8.96 19.32
CA VAL A 49 9.01 7.80 18.66
C VAL A 49 7.93 7.22 19.57
N THR A 50 6.69 7.20 19.07
CA THR A 50 5.56 6.51 19.69
C THR A 50 5.48 5.10 19.12
N PHE A 51 5.22 4.11 19.98
CA PHE A 51 5.15 2.69 19.61
C PHE A 51 3.72 2.14 19.68
N THR A 52 3.53 0.92 19.19
CA THR A 52 2.23 0.22 19.20
C THR A 52 1.70 -0.07 20.60
N ASP A 53 2.58 -0.17 21.60
CA ASP A 53 2.21 -0.33 23.01
C ASP A 53 1.78 0.99 23.67
N GLY A 54 1.76 2.10 22.93
CA GLY A 54 1.42 3.44 23.42
C GLY A 54 2.56 4.16 24.14
N SER A 55 3.72 3.51 24.34
CA SER A 55 4.90 4.17 24.90
C SER A 55 5.49 5.16 23.92
N THR A 56 6.10 6.23 24.45
CA THR A 56 6.87 7.20 23.68
C THR A 56 8.28 7.26 24.24
N LEU A 57 9.29 7.12 23.37
CA LEU A 57 10.69 7.30 23.73
C LEU A 57 11.24 8.51 22.97
N SER A 58 12.11 9.29 23.63
CA SER A 58 12.81 10.42 23.04
C SER A 58 14.28 10.06 22.90
N PHE A 59 14.85 10.33 21.74
CA PHE A 59 16.25 10.08 21.43
C PHE A 59 16.89 11.34 20.87
N ASP A 60 18.20 11.48 21.08
CA ASP A 60 18.98 12.48 20.38
C ASP A 60 18.96 12.17 18.87
N MET A 61 18.89 13.22 18.06
CA MET A 61 18.86 13.07 16.61
C MET A 61 20.16 12.49 16.04
N ASP A 62 21.30 12.67 16.73
CA ASP A 62 22.59 12.12 16.31
C ASP A 62 22.70 10.60 16.56
N ASP A 63 21.93 10.07 17.50
CA ASP A 63 22.01 8.68 17.96
C ASP A 63 20.98 7.77 17.29
N ILE A 64 19.95 8.32 16.63
CA ILE A 64 18.81 7.57 16.11
C ILE A 64 18.87 7.38 14.59
N VAL A 65 18.70 6.12 14.16
CA VAL A 65 18.47 5.75 12.76
C VAL A 65 17.09 5.12 12.65
N VAL A 66 16.22 5.77 11.87
CA VAL A 66 14.89 5.26 11.56
C VAL A 66 14.96 4.55 10.21
N ASN A 67 14.94 3.22 10.22
CA ASN A 67 14.84 2.45 8.98
C ASN A 67 13.38 2.14 8.67
N LEU A 68 12.80 3.00 7.84
CA LEU A 68 11.54 2.69 7.19
C LEU A 68 11.86 1.75 6.03
N ASN A 69 11.85 0.43 6.29
CA ASN A 69 11.83 -0.60 5.26
C ASN A 69 10.48 -0.54 4.50
N ALA A 70 10.18 0.60 3.89
CA ALA A 70 9.19 0.71 2.84
C ALA A 70 9.80 -0.04 1.65
N PRO A 71 9.06 -0.96 1.04
CA PRO A 71 9.65 -1.79 0.03
C PRO A 71 9.99 -0.87 -1.15
N THR A 72 11.29 -0.84 -1.49
CA THR A 72 11.93 0.14 -2.39
C THR A 72 11.53 -0.02 -3.85
N ASP A 73 10.69 -1.01 -4.12
CA ASP A 73 10.14 -1.31 -5.43
C ASP A 73 8.71 -0.77 -5.55
N ILE A 74 8.45 -0.02 -6.62
CA ILE A 74 7.08 0.36 -7.04
C ILE A 74 6.18 -0.88 -7.14
N THR A 75 6.74 -2.05 -7.46
CA THR A 75 6.07 -3.36 -7.52
C THR A 75 5.48 -3.80 -6.18
N THR A 76 6.12 -3.46 -5.07
CA THR A 76 5.63 -3.81 -3.72
C THR A 76 4.61 -2.83 -3.15
N LEU A 77 4.53 -1.61 -3.69
CA LEU A 77 3.40 -0.70 -3.45
C LEU A 77 2.12 -1.16 -4.18
N GLN A 78 2.23 -1.96 -5.25
CA GLN A 78 1.08 -2.53 -5.96
C GLN A 78 0.29 -3.55 -5.14
N ASN A 79 0.85 -4.11 -4.06
CA ASN A 79 0.08 -4.98 -3.18
C ASN A 79 -0.91 -4.20 -2.28
N ASN A 80 -0.73 -2.89 -2.13
CA ASN A 80 -1.62 -2.02 -1.35
C ASN A 80 -2.31 -0.92 -2.17
N LEU A 81 -2.02 -0.81 -3.46
CA LEU A 81 -2.64 0.11 -4.40
C LEU A 81 -3.22 -0.70 -5.56
N PHE A 82 -4.41 -0.33 -6.05
CA PHE A 82 -4.98 -0.96 -7.22
C PHE A 82 -4.03 -0.84 -8.43
N THR A 83 -4.02 -1.85 -9.29
CA THR A 83 -3.16 -1.82 -10.48
C THR A 83 -3.91 -1.16 -11.62
N ILE A 84 -3.31 -0.13 -12.22
CA ILE A 84 -3.72 0.38 -13.52
C ILE A 84 -2.99 -0.44 -14.56
N ASN A 85 -3.66 -1.45 -15.11
CA ASN A 85 -3.01 -2.40 -16.02
C ASN A 85 -2.75 -1.74 -17.39
N THR A 86 -3.62 -0.82 -17.79
CA THR A 86 -3.55 -0.20 -19.12
C THR A 86 -4.23 1.17 -19.11
N ALA A 87 -3.48 2.23 -19.46
CA ALA A 87 -4.00 3.55 -19.85
C ALA A 87 -3.65 3.81 -21.33
N VAL A 88 -3.96 2.86 -22.21
CA VAL A 88 -3.60 2.90 -23.63
C VAL A 88 -4.86 3.17 -24.45
N GLY A 89 -4.84 4.27 -25.22
CA GLY A 89 -5.96 4.67 -26.07
C GLY A 89 -7.11 5.29 -25.29
N ASN A 90 -8.32 4.73 -25.43
CA ASN A 90 -9.58 5.25 -24.87
C ASN A 90 -10.12 4.43 -23.69
N ASN A 91 -9.37 3.44 -23.21
CA ASN A 91 -9.78 2.58 -22.10
C ASN A 91 -8.77 2.63 -20.97
N LEU A 92 -9.29 2.79 -19.75
CA LEU A 92 -8.56 2.64 -18.51
C LEU A 92 -9.05 1.37 -17.81
N VAL A 93 -8.15 0.42 -17.57
CA VAL A 93 -8.46 -0.82 -16.87
C VAL A 93 -7.85 -0.78 -15.48
N VAL A 94 -8.70 -0.88 -14.47
CA VAL A 94 -8.32 -0.90 -13.06
C VAL A 94 -8.63 -2.27 -12.48
N THR A 95 -7.62 -2.91 -11.88
CA THR A 95 -7.78 -4.22 -11.22
C THR A 95 -7.36 -4.17 -9.76
N GLY A 96 -7.82 -5.12 -8.96
CA GLY A 96 -7.46 -5.22 -7.54
C GLY A 96 -8.30 -4.35 -6.61
N VAL A 97 -9.45 -3.86 -7.09
CA VAL A 97 -10.43 -3.12 -6.27
C VAL A 97 -11.68 -3.97 -6.12
N LYS A 98 -12.13 -4.22 -4.89
CA LYS A 98 -13.41 -4.91 -4.65
C LYS A 98 -14.59 -4.09 -5.19
N ALA A 99 -15.69 -4.76 -5.50
CA ALA A 99 -16.94 -4.09 -5.87
C ALA A 99 -17.44 -3.14 -4.76
N GLY A 100 -18.19 -2.11 -5.15
CA GLY A 100 -18.82 -1.16 -4.23
C GLY A 100 -17.90 -0.03 -3.76
N LYS A 101 -16.77 0.21 -4.44
CA LYS A 101 -15.90 1.37 -4.16
C LYS A 101 -16.16 2.49 -5.14
N MET A 102 -16.16 3.72 -4.64
CA MET A 102 -16.27 4.91 -5.49
C MET A 102 -14.94 5.12 -6.21
N LEU A 103 -15.01 5.18 -7.53
CA LEU A 103 -13.93 5.54 -8.43
C LEU A 103 -14.22 6.90 -9.01
N SER A 104 -13.21 7.77 -9.04
CA SER A 104 -13.30 9.09 -9.67
C SER A 104 -12.04 9.44 -10.44
N ILE A 105 -12.21 10.11 -11.57
CA ILE A 105 -11.11 10.72 -12.32
C ILE A 105 -11.18 12.22 -12.08
N LEU A 106 -10.10 12.78 -11.59
CA LEU A 106 -9.94 14.21 -11.33
C LEU A 106 -8.98 14.81 -12.36
N SER A 107 -9.29 16.02 -12.80
CA SER A 107 -8.32 16.88 -13.50
C SER A 107 -7.22 17.35 -12.54
N VAL A 108 -6.14 17.94 -13.09
CA VAL A 108 -5.04 18.50 -12.27
C VAL A 108 -5.47 19.64 -11.34
N THR A 109 -6.62 20.27 -11.61
CA THR A 109 -7.23 21.28 -10.73
C THR A 109 -8.12 20.67 -9.64
N GLY A 110 -8.21 19.34 -9.58
CA GLY A 110 -9.00 18.60 -8.59
C GLY A 110 -10.49 18.43 -8.95
N ILE A 111 -10.94 18.94 -10.10
CA ILE A 111 -12.33 18.79 -10.55
C ILE A 111 -12.56 17.34 -11.00
N SER A 112 -13.60 16.69 -10.46
CA SER A 112 -14.05 15.37 -10.91
C SER A 112 -14.65 15.45 -12.32
N VAL A 113 -14.04 14.75 -13.26
CA VAL A 113 -14.44 14.68 -14.67
C VAL A 113 -15.11 13.35 -15.02
N TYR A 114 -15.03 12.37 -14.13
CA TYR A 114 -15.70 11.07 -14.26
C TYR A 114 -15.87 10.42 -12.89
N SER A 115 -16.95 9.68 -12.66
CA SER A 115 -17.12 8.85 -11.48
C SER A 115 -17.98 7.63 -11.75
N CYS A 116 -17.62 6.49 -11.16
CA CYS A 116 -18.44 5.29 -11.16
C CYS A 116 -18.22 4.46 -9.90
N MET A 117 -19.09 3.48 -9.66
CA MET A 117 -18.84 2.45 -8.65
C MET A 117 -18.09 1.28 -9.31
N THR A 118 -17.14 0.68 -8.60
CA THR A 118 -16.53 -0.57 -9.05
C THR A 118 -17.54 -1.71 -8.96
N GLU A 119 -17.69 -2.48 -10.04
CA GLU A 119 -18.70 -3.55 -10.11
C GLU A 119 -18.11 -4.92 -9.76
N SER A 120 -16.82 -5.10 -9.97
CA SER A 120 -16.10 -6.35 -9.73
C SER A 120 -14.64 -6.08 -9.37
N ASN A 121 -13.81 -7.12 -9.32
CA ASN A 121 -12.35 -7.00 -9.12
C ASN A 121 -11.64 -6.29 -10.30
N GLU A 122 -12.33 -6.09 -11.41
CA GLU A 122 -11.89 -5.35 -12.57
C GLU A 122 -12.94 -4.31 -12.95
N THR A 123 -12.50 -3.07 -13.17
CA THR A 123 -13.34 -1.96 -13.63
C THR A 123 -12.74 -1.42 -14.93
N ARG A 124 -13.54 -1.38 -15.99
CA ARG A 124 -13.17 -0.80 -17.27
C ARG A 124 -13.85 0.56 -17.43
N ILE A 125 -13.06 1.59 -17.69
CA ILE A 125 -13.55 2.96 -17.83
C ILE A 125 -13.25 3.43 -19.25
N ASN A 126 -14.27 3.95 -19.91
CA ASN A 126 -14.10 4.65 -21.17
C ASN A 126 -13.65 6.09 -20.90
N ILE A 127 -12.46 6.44 -21.39
CA ILE A 127 -11.82 7.75 -21.27
C ILE A 127 -11.74 8.48 -22.61
N SER A 128 -12.56 8.11 -23.60
CA SER A 128 -12.55 8.72 -24.95
C SER A 128 -12.94 10.19 -24.96
N SER A 129 -13.76 10.63 -23.99
CA SER A 129 -14.19 12.01 -23.84
C SER A 129 -13.15 12.90 -23.15
N LEU A 130 -12.09 12.32 -22.59
CA LEU A 130 -11.02 13.07 -21.95
C LEU A 130 -10.02 13.55 -23.00
N ALA A 131 -9.65 14.82 -22.92
CA ALA A 131 -8.55 15.37 -23.71
C ALA A 131 -7.22 14.70 -23.32
N SER A 132 -6.23 14.74 -24.21
CA SER A 132 -4.87 14.30 -23.87
C SER A 132 -4.30 15.18 -22.76
N GLY A 133 -3.69 14.55 -21.74
CA GLY A 133 -3.24 15.28 -20.56
C GLY A 133 -3.07 14.41 -19.32
N VAL A 134 -2.73 15.05 -18.21
CA VAL A 134 -2.52 14.41 -16.91
C VAL A 134 -3.84 14.38 -16.13
N TYR A 135 -4.15 13.24 -15.53
CA TYR A 135 -5.32 13.03 -14.69
C TYR A 135 -4.95 12.26 -13.44
N LEU A 136 -5.80 12.35 -12.42
CA LEU A 136 -5.68 11.63 -11.16
C LEU A 136 -6.86 10.66 -11.04
N LEU A 137 -6.57 9.38 -10.89
CA LEU A 137 -7.54 8.35 -10.55
C LEU A 137 -7.59 8.21 -9.02
N ASN A 138 -8.74 8.51 -8.42
CA ASN A 138 -8.98 8.36 -6.99
C ASN A 138 -9.97 7.22 -6.73
N ILE A 139 -9.56 6.25 -5.91
CA ILE A 139 -10.39 5.13 -5.47
C ILE A 139 -10.14 4.89 -3.98
N ASP A 140 -11.18 4.97 -3.16
CA ASP A 140 -11.11 4.68 -1.72
C ASP A 140 -10.03 5.51 -1.00
N GLY A 141 -9.84 6.77 -1.41
CA GLY A 141 -8.84 7.69 -0.85
C GLY A 141 -7.41 7.51 -1.39
N LYS A 142 -7.18 6.52 -2.27
CA LYS A 142 -5.90 6.29 -2.94
C LYS A 142 -5.90 6.97 -4.29
N VAL A 143 -4.89 7.81 -4.53
CA VAL A 143 -4.79 8.63 -5.74
C VAL A 143 -3.60 8.20 -6.58
N VAL A 144 -3.83 7.92 -7.86
CA VAL A 144 -2.79 7.53 -8.83
C VAL A 144 -2.85 8.43 -10.06
N LYS A 145 -1.70 8.95 -10.48
CA LYS A 145 -1.57 9.75 -11.70
C LYS A 145 -1.56 8.84 -12.94
N PHE A 146 -2.30 9.23 -13.98
CA PHE A 146 -2.15 8.66 -15.31
C PHE A 146 -2.12 9.75 -16.39
N ILE A 147 -1.61 9.41 -17.58
CA ILE A 147 -1.52 10.32 -18.73
C ILE A 147 -2.36 9.74 -19.86
N LYS A 148 -3.36 10.51 -20.32
CA LYS A 148 -4.08 10.24 -21.56
C LYS A 148 -3.21 10.72 -22.73
N LYS A 149 -2.83 9.80 -23.61
CA LYS A 149 -2.22 10.13 -24.90
C LYS A 149 -3.29 10.49 -25.93
#